data_AF-A0A151RM21-F1
#
_entry.id   AF-A0A151RM21-F1
#
_cell.length_a   1.000
_cell.length_b   1.000
_cell.length_c   1.000
_cell.angle_alpha   90.00
_cell.angle_beta   90.00
_cell.angle_gamma   90.00
#
_symmetry.space_group_name_H-M   'P 1'
#
loop_
_entity.id
_entity.type
_entity.pdbx_description
1 polymer ?
#
loop_
_entity_poly.entity_id
_entity_poly.type
_entity_poly.pdbx_seq_one_letter_code
_entity_poly.pdbx_strand_id
1 'polypeptide(L)'
;MGNDKHLPLYDKIWVKHRFSRVMDSFTLLLLFLLLAYRIFSLNNCTVPQLLAFMVPESELPAVDLFVTTADPVLEPPIITINTVLSLLALDYPSHKLACYVSDDGCSPLNFYALLEASKFAKLWVPFCKKYNIQLRAPFRYFTNTTPNNNEDTPEFIQDWLRIKVGWIYGSTSEDVLTGLKIHNKGWRSEVCSSDRIGFMGCSPQNTLNVMGQQKRWASGLGDILLSKHSPIFGTLFGKLQFTECIAYLYITSWALRSIPEICYAALSAYCIITNSHFLPKEFGQWIPVMLLVIYNISTLVEYLKTGLSFRTWWNNQRMIRIITMNAWFFGFLSIILKRLRISDPVFEITKKDQPASNEDDNENIGRFTFNESAVFVPGTTILLIQLIALFTKLLGWQPVVRSGHGSGVGEMFCSSYLVICYWSFLKGLFLKGKYGIPLSTICKSTMLAFLFVHLCKLTIKD
;
A
#
# COMPACT_ATOMS: atom_id res chain seq x y z
N MET A 1 61.34 -5.80 21.18
CA MET A 1 59.98 -5.22 21.14
C MET A 1 60.01 -3.99 20.26
N GLY A 2 59.07 -3.88 19.32
CA GLY A 2 58.92 -2.84 18.30
C GLY A 2 57.80 -3.30 17.37
N ASN A 3 56.89 -2.41 16.95
CA ASN A 3 55.53 -2.83 16.57
C ASN A 3 55.20 -2.53 15.09
N ASP A 4 55.35 -3.53 14.22
CA ASP A 4 55.04 -3.46 12.78
C ASP A 4 53.53 -3.39 12.49
N LYS A 5 52.93 -2.19 12.63
CA LYS A 5 51.51 -1.96 12.28
C LYS A 5 51.22 -0.61 11.58
N HIS A 6 51.99 -0.25 10.55
CA HIS A 6 51.60 0.82 9.62
C HIS A 6 51.87 0.45 8.14
N LEU A 7 50.94 -0.31 7.54
CA LEU A 7 50.83 -0.40 6.07
C LEU A 7 50.54 1.00 5.48
N PRO A 8 51.14 1.36 4.33
CA PRO A 8 50.98 2.68 3.71
C PRO A 8 49.54 2.92 3.26
N LEU A 9 49.14 4.20 3.14
CA LEU A 9 47.77 4.57 2.75
C LEU A 9 47.35 3.98 1.39
N TYR A 10 48.30 3.80 0.48
CA TYR A 10 48.07 3.25 -0.86
C TYR A 10 47.40 1.87 -0.83
N ASP A 11 47.87 0.95 0.02
CA ASP A 11 47.32 -0.40 0.11
C ASP A 11 45.90 -0.40 0.68
N LYS A 12 45.61 0.47 1.67
CA LYS A 12 44.26 0.67 2.20
C LYS A 12 43.29 1.19 1.13
N ILE A 13 43.76 2.09 0.25
CA ILE A 13 42.98 2.63 -0.87
C ILE A 13 42.73 1.52 -1.92
N TRP A 14 43.78 0.77 -2.31
CA TRP A 14 43.69 -0.29 -3.31
C TRP A 14 42.75 -1.43 -2.86
N VAL A 15 42.85 -1.86 -1.61
CA VAL A 15 41.93 -2.85 -1.00
C VAL A 15 40.50 -2.32 -0.95
N LYS A 16 40.28 -1.05 -0.57
CA LYS A 16 38.93 -0.43 -0.55
C LYS A 16 38.29 -0.43 -1.94
N HIS A 17 39.04 -0.09 -2.99
CA HIS A 17 38.54 -0.13 -4.37
C HIS A 17 38.39 -1.54 -4.93
N ARG A 18 39.16 -2.54 -4.46
CA ARG A 18 38.92 -3.96 -4.79
C ARG A 18 37.63 -4.45 -4.11
N PHE A 19 37.46 -4.19 -2.81
CA PHE A 19 36.28 -4.61 -2.06
C PHE A 19 34.99 -3.98 -2.60
N SER A 20 34.97 -2.68 -2.90
CA SER A 20 33.84 -2.03 -3.57
C SER A 20 33.47 -2.77 -4.85
N ARG A 21 34.41 -2.87 -5.82
CA ARG A 21 34.15 -3.50 -7.11
C ARG A 21 33.69 -4.96 -7.01
N VAL A 22 34.15 -5.72 -6.02
CA VAL A 22 33.64 -7.07 -5.73
C VAL A 22 32.19 -7.01 -5.23
N MET A 23 31.87 -6.14 -4.27
CA MET A 23 30.48 -5.96 -3.78
C MET A 23 29.54 -5.42 -4.87
N ASP A 24 30.02 -4.49 -5.69
CA ASP A 24 29.29 -3.93 -6.84
C ASP A 24 28.98 -5.01 -7.88
N SER A 25 29.97 -5.86 -8.21
CA SER A 25 29.80 -6.98 -9.15
C SER A 25 28.90 -8.09 -8.59
N PHE A 26 29.02 -8.39 -7.30
CA PHE A 26 28.16 -9.36 -6.61
C PHE A 26 26.72 -8.87 -6.53
N THR A 27 26.51 -7.57 -6.29
CA THR A 27 25.18 -6.94 -6.32
C THR A 27 24.58 -7.01 -7.73
N LEU A 28 25.36 -6.71 -8.77
CA LEU A 28 24.92 -6.84 -10.17
C LEU A 28 24.56 -8.30 -10.52
N LEU A 29 25.35 -9.28 -10.09
CA LEU A 29 25.07 -10.71 -10.27
C LEU A 29 23.76 -11.13 -9.56
N LEU A 30 23.58 -10.76 -8.29
CA LEU A 30 22.35 -11.04 -7.54
C LEU A 30 21.11 -10.44 -8.23
N LEU A 31 21.23 -9.23 -8.78
CA LEU A 31 20.14 -8.58 -9.51
C LEU A 31 19.87 -9.22 -10.88
N PHE A 32 20.90 -9.71 -11.57
CA PHE A 32 20.71 -10.48 -12.81
C PHE A 32 20.06 -11.85 -12.52
N LEU A 33 20.42 -12.52 -11.42
CA LEU A 33 19.77 -13.75 -10.97
C LEU A 33 18.32 -13.50 -10.54
N LEU A 34 18.04 -12.40 -9.85
CA LEU A 34 16.68 -11.99 -9.48
C LEU A 34 15.84 -11.64 -10.72
N LEU A 35 16.42 -10.95 -11.71
CA LEU A 35 15.81 -10.68 -13.01
C LEU A 35 15.49 -11.97 -13.76
N ALA A 36 16.45 -12.90 -13.83
CA ALA A 36 16.27 -14.20 -14.47
C ALA A 36 15.14 -14.99 -13.78
N TYR A 37 15.13 -15.05 -12.44
CA TYR A 37 14.05 -15.70 -11.68
C TYR A 37 12.67 -15.09 -12.00
N ARG A 38 12.55 -13.75 -12.03
CA ARG A 38 11.32 -13.03 -12.39
C ARG A 38 10.91 -13.24 -13.87
N ILE A 39 11.87 -13.52 -14.75
CA ILE A 39 11.62 -13.87 -16.15
C ILE A 39 11.15 -15.33 -16.30
N PHE A 40 11.74 -16.28 -15.57
CA PHE A 40 11.53 -17.73 -15.74
C PHE A 40 10.60 -18.39 -14.70
N SER A 41 10.10 -17.67 -13.69
CA SER A 41 9.13 -18.19 -12.73
C SER A 41 7.91 -18.75 -13.46
N LEU A 42 7.64 -20.05 -13.25
CA LEU A 42 6.46 -20.73 -13.77
C LEU A 42 5.22 -20.31 -12.99
N ASN A 43 4.08 -20.22 -13.68
CA ASN A 43 2.78 -20.01 -13.04
C ASN A 43 2.15 -21.37 -12.72
N ASN A 44 1.63 -21.52 -11.50
CA ASN A 44 0.81 -22.68 -11.15
C ASN A 44 -0.59 -22.50 -11.75
N CYS A 45 -0.90 -23.23 -12.83
CA CYS A 45 -2.24 -23.26 -13.40
C CYS A 45 -3.14 -24.20 -12.59
N THR A 46 -4.32 -23.73 -12.20
CA THR A 46 -5.38 -24.57 -11.62
C THR A 46 -6.32 -25.08 -12.74
N VAL A 47 -6.83 -26.31 -12.62
CA VAL A 47 -7.75 -26.91 -13.62
C VAL A 47 -9.04 -27.38 -12.93
N PRO A 48 -9.98 -26.46 -12.59
CA PRO A 48 -11.19 -26.80 -11.82
C PRO A 48 -12.10 -27.83 -12.51
N GLN A 49 -12.09 -27.86 -13.84
CA GLN A 49 -12.85 -28.81 -14.66
C GLN A 49 -12.43 -30.27 -14.40
N LEU A 50 -11.14 -30.51 -14.12
CA LEU A 50 -10.64 -31.84 -13.79
C LEU A 50 -11.14 -32.27 -12.40
N LEU A 51 -11.17 -31.35 -11.43
CA LEU A 51 -11.71 -31.62 -10.09
C LEU A 51 -13.20 -31.99 -10.16
N ALA A 52 -13.99 -31.23 -10.92
CA ALA A 52 -15.43 -31.48 -11.11
C ALA A 52 -15.74 -32.77 -11.90
N PHE A 53 -14.77 -33.32 -12.64
CA PHE A 53 -14.87 -34.62 -13.31
C PHE A 53 -14.40 -35.79 -12.42
N MET A 54 -13.43 -35.56 -11.54
CA MET A 54 -12.81 -36.60 -10.70
C MET A 54 -13.44 -36.76 -9.31
N VAL A 55 -14.11 -35.74 -8.77
CA VAL A 55 -14.68 -35.75 -7.41
C VAL A 55 -16.22 -35.76 -7.48
N PRO A 56 -16.89 -36.84 -7.03
CA PRO A 56 -18.35 -36.89 -6.95
C PRO A 56 -18.94 -35.79 -6.06
N GLU A 57 -20.16 -35.33 -6.39
CA GLU A 57 -20.87 -34.31 -5.59
C GLU A 57 -21.02 -34.71 -4.11
N SER A 58 -21.17 -36.02 -3.85
CA SER A 58 -21.23 -36.61 -2.51
C SER A 58 -19.95 -36.41 -1.68
N GLU A 59 -18.78 -36.31 -2.31
CA GLU A 59 -17.46 -36.19 -1.65
C GLU A 59 -17.03 -34.74 -1.41
N LEU A 60 -17.68 -33.76 -2.04
CA LEU A 60 -17.41 -32.33 -1.80
C LEU A 60 -17.60 -31.98 -0.31
N PRO A 61 -16.73 -31.15 0.30
CA PRO A 61 -16.87 -30.73 1.69
C PRO A 61 -18.08 -29.79 1.89
N ALA A 62 -18.46 -29.57 3.15
CA ALA A 62 -19.31 -28.43 3.50
C ALA A 62 -18.50 -27.13 3.43
N VAL A 63 -19.15 -26.03 3.05
CA VAL A 63 -18.53 -24.70 2.88
C VAL A 63 -19.39 -23.64 3.56
N ASP A 64 -18.84 -23.04 4.61
CA ASP A 64 -19.45 -21.92 5.34
C ASP A 64 -18.93 -20.59 4.81
N LEU A 65 -19.84 -19.73 4.34
CA LEU A 65 -19.53 -18.41 3.80
C LEU A 65 -19.82 -17.36 4.87
N PHE A 66 -18.81 -16.62 5.32
CA PHE A 66 -18.97 -15.57 6.31
C PHE A 66 -18.96 -14.18 5.67
N VAL A 67 -19.97 -13.37 5.98
CA VAL A 67 -20.08 -11.96 5.61
C VAL A 67 -20.14 -11.12 6.87
N THR A 68 -19.26 -10.14 7.01
CA THR A 68 -19.30 -9.15 8.10
C THR A 68 -19.69 -7.77 7.57
N THR A 69 -20.50 -7.06 8.34
CA THR A 69 -20.86 -5.65 8.18
C THR A 69 -20.76 -4.96 9.55
N ALA A 70 -20.53 -3.65 9.58
CA ALA A 70 -20.27 -2.91 10.82
C ALA A 70 -20.98 -1.56 10.94
N ASP A 71 -21.36 -0.93 9.82
CA ASP A 71 -21.98 0.40 9.82
C ASP A 71 -22.86 0.55 8.56
N PRO A 72 -24.19 0.70 8.68
CA PRO A 72 -25.11 0.77 7.54
C PRO A 72 -25.06 2.11 6.76
N VAL A 73 -24.32 3.11 7.25
CA VAL A 73 -24.16 4.43 6.61
C VAL A 73 -22.84 4.49 5.82
N LEU A 74 -21.78 3.92 6.38
CA LEU A 74 -20.46 3.78 5.72
C LEU A 74 -20.40 2.58 4.77
N GLU A 75 -21.22 1.56 5.03
CA GLU A 75 -21.36 0.34 4.24
C GLU A 75 -22.86 0.05 3.98
N PRO A 76 -23.51 0.77 3.04
CA PRO A 76 -24.95 0.68 2.81
C PRO A 76 -25.47 -0.77 2.70
N PRO A 77 -26.57 -1.15 3.39
CA PRO A 77 -27.07 -2.52 3.50
C PRO A 77 -27.17 -3.28 2.17
N ILE A 78 -27.48 -2.55 1.09
CA ILE A 78 -27.53 -3.10 -0.26
C ILE A 78 -26.20 -3.75 -0.69
N ILE A 79 -25.04 -3.22 -0.32
CA ILE A 79 -23.73 -3.83 -0.63
C ILE A 79 -23.59 -5.19 0.06
N THR A 80 -24.03 -5.29 1.31
CA THR A 80 -24.07 -6.54 2.09
C THR A 80 -25.05 -7.55 1.47
N ILE A 81 -26.28 -7.12 1.14
CA ILE A 81 -27.27 -7.94 0.40
C ILE A 81 -26.67 -8.53 -0.88
N ASN A 82 -25.99 -7.72 -1.68
CA ASN A 82 -25.42 -8.17 -2.95
C ASN A 82 -24.34 -9.22 -2.79
N THR A 83 -23.54 -9.08 -1.74
CA THR A 83 -22.52 -10.06 -1.35
C THR A 83 -23.20 -11.37 -0.98
N VAL A 84 -24.20 -11.34 -0.10
CA VAL A 84 -25.00 -12.52 0.30
C VAL A 84 -25.70 -13.18 -0.89
N LEU A 85 -26.37 -12.42 -1.75
CA LEU A 85 -27.06 -12.96 -2.94
C LEU A 85 -26.09 -13.56 -3.96
N SER A 86 -24.92 -12.97 -4.16
CA SER A 86 -23.87 -13.51 -5.03
C SER A 86 -23.24 -14.80 -4.46
N LEU A 87 -23.17 -14.92 -3.13
CA LEU A 87 -22.68 -16.10 -2.41
C LEU A 87 -23.71 -17.25 -2.42
N LEU A 88 -24.99 -16.96 -2.15
CA LEU A 88 -26.08 -17.95 -2.25
C LEU A 88 -26.30 -18.46 -3.69
N ALA A 89 -25.90 -17.67 -4.69
CA ALA A 89 -25.91 -18.05 -6.11
C ALA A 89 -24.66 -18.82 -6.57
N LEU A 90 -23.75 -19.23 -5.66
CA LEU A 90 -22.59 -20.05 -6.01
C LEU A 90 -22.97 -21.39 -6.63
N ASP A 91 -22.07 -21.88 -7.50
CA ASP A 91 -22.22 -23.15 -8.19
C ASP A 91 -21.69 -24.28 -7.31
N TYR A 92 -22.47 -24.59 -6.28
CA TYR A 92 -22.17 -25.57 -5.24
C TYR A 92 -23.47 -26.26 -4.77
N PRO A 93 -23.39 -27.49 -4.21
CA PRO A 93 -24.56 -28.18 -3.66
C PRO A 93 -25.22 -27.39 -2.54
N SER A 94 -26.52 -27.13 -2.65
CA SER A 94 -27.26 -26.29 -1.69
C SER A 94 -27.33 -26.88 -0.29
N HIS A 95 -27.21 -28.21 -0.15
CA HIS A 95 -27.15 -28.91 1.14
C HIS A 95 -25.73 -28.89 1.78
N LYS A 96 -24.74 -28.30 1.10
CA LYS A 96 -23.34 -28.18 1.56
C LYS A 96 -22.86 -26.73 1.63
N LEU A 97 -23.73 -25.76 1.39
CA LEU A 97 -23.40 -24.34 1.34
C LEU A 97 -24.22 -23.55 2.36
N ALA A 98 -23.56 -23.03 3.39
CA ALA A 98 -24.19 -22.14 4.38
C ALA A 98 -23.67 -20.71 4.22
N CYS A 99 -24.50 -19.71 4.52
CA CYS A 99 -24.10 -18.31 4.50
C CYS A 99 -24.47 -17.64 5.82
N TYR A 100 -23.45 -17.21 6.56
CA TYR A 100 -23.56 -16.54 7.85
C TYR A 100 -23.29 -15.05 7.67
N VAL A 101 -24.14 -14.21 8.28
CA VAL A 101 -23.97 -12.76 8.26
C VAL A 101 -23.88 -12.25 9.70
N SER A 102 -22.81 -11.51 10.01
CA SER A 102 -22.61 -10.83 11.29
C SER A 102 -22.69 -9.32 11.07
N ASP A 103 -23.48 -8.64 11.89
CA ASP A 103 -23.58 -7.17 11.89
C ASP A 103 -23.09 -6.62 13.23
N ASP A 104 -21.88 -6.08 13.25
CA ASP A 104 -21.26 -5.49 14.43
C ASP A 104 -21.97 -4.18 14.86
N GLY A 105 -22.76 -3.57 13.96
CA GLY A 105 -23.60 -2.41 14.24
C GLY A 105 -25.06 -2.76 14.58
N CYS A 106 -25.40 -4.05 14.66
CA CYS A 106 -26.73 -4.59 14.97
C CYS A 106 -27.92 -3.80 14.41
N SER A 107 -27.85 -3.41 13.14
CA SER A 107 -28.79 -2.46 12.56
C SER A 107 -30.11 -3.15 12.19
N PRO A 108 -31.27 -2.63 12.65
CA PRO A 108 -32.57 -3.14 12.18
C PRO A 108 -32.72 -2.96 10.66
N LEU A 109 -32.08 -1.93 10.07
CA LEU A 109 -32.05 -1.71 8.63
C LEU A 109 -31.33 -2.86 7.90
N ASN A 110 -30.21 -3.36 8.43
CA ASN A 110 -29.54 -4.55 7.88
C ASN A 110 -30.41 -5.81 8.05
N PHE A 111 -31.07 -5.98 9.19
CA PHE A 111 -31.99 -7.11 9.41
C PHE A 111 -33.16 -7.13 8.41
N TYR A 112 -33.89 -6.01 8.26
CA TYR A 112 -34.99 -5.93 7.29
C TYR A 112 -34.49 -6.06 5.84
N ALA A 113 -33.32 -5.50 5.52
CA ALA A 113 -32.67 -5.65 4.23
C ALA A 113 -32.34 -7.13 3.91
N LEU A 114 -31.84 -7.89 4.88
CA LEU A 114 -31.59 -9.33 4.74
C LEU A 114 -32.90 -10.14 4.67
N LEU A 115 -33.94 -9.73 5.39
CA LEU A 115 -35.27 -10.36 5.33
C LEU A 115 -35.88 -10.24 3.92
N GLU A 116 -35.88 -9.05 3.32
CA GLU A 116 -36.34 -8.88 1.93
C GLU A 116 -35.42 -9.58 0.92
N ALA A 117 -34.10 -9.55 1.14
CA ALA A 117 -33.16 -10.32 0.32
C ALA A 117 -33.45 -11.84 0.37
N SER A 118 -33.87 -12.39 1.50
CA SER A 118 -34.24 -13.81 1.63
C SER A 118 -35.48 -14.18 0.80
N LYS A 119 -36.40 -13.24 0.60
CA LYS A 119 -37.56 -13.41 -0.29
C LYS A 119 -37.11 -13.35 -1.75
N PHE A 120 -36.31 -12.34 -2.11
CA PHE A 120 -35.79 -12.15 -3.46
C PHE A 120 -34.84 -13.27 -3.92
N ALA A 121 -34.05 -13.85 -3.02
CA ALA A 121 -33.14 -14.97 -3.29
C ALA A 121 -33.87 -16.17 -3.91
N LYS A 122 -35.13 -16.42 -3.52
CA LYS A 122 -35.97 -17.50 -4.06
C LYS A 122 -36.27 -17.35 -5.56
N LEU A 123 -36.15 -16.13 -6.09
CA LEU A 123 -36.27 -15.83 -7.53
C LEU A 123 -34.88 -15.73 -8.18
N TRP A 124 -33.95 -15.01 -7.55
CA TRP A 124 -32.64 -14.67 -8.11
C TRP A 124 -31.67 -15.85 -8.19
N VAL A 125 -31.65 -16.74 -7.19
CA VAL A 125 -30.72 -17.89 -7.19
C VAL A 125 -31.09 -18.92 -8.28
N PRO A 126 -32.37 -19.34 -8.46
CA PRO A 126 -32.76 -20.18 -9.59
C PRO A 126 -32.52 -19.52 -10.95
N PHE A 127 -32.76 -18.20 -11.08
CA PHE A 127 -32.45 -17.44 -12.29
C PHE A 127 -30.95 -17.49 -12.62
N CYS A 128 -30.09 -17.20 -11.63
CA CYS A 128 -28.64 -17.23 -11.79
C CYS A 128 -28.13 -18.59 -12.24
N LYS A 129 -28.61 -19.69 -11.61
CA LYS A 129 -28.18 -21.05 -11.95
C LYS A 129 -28.71 -21.47 -13.33
N LYS A 130 -30.00 -21.24 -13.62
CA LYS A 130 -30.63 -21.62 -14.91
C LYS A 130 -29.95 -20.98 -16.12
N TYR A 131 -29.57 -19.70 -16.03
CA TYR A 131 -28.99 -18.96 -17.16
C TYR A 131 -27.46 -18.80 -17.05
N ASN A 132 -26.81 -19.55 -16.15
CA ASN A 132 -25.36 -19.51 -15.88
C ASN A 132 -24.81 -18.07 -15.74
N ILE A 133 -25.53 -17.23 -14.97
CA ILE A 133 -25.18 -15.83 -14.78
C ILE A 133 -23.84 -15.72 -14.06
N GLN A 134 -22.89 -15.03 -14.68
CA GLN A 134 -21.53 -14.87 -14.15
C GLN A 134 -21.46 -13.76 -13.09
N LEU A 135 -22.11 -12.61 -13.31
CA LEU A 135 -22.20 -11.51 -12.35
C LEU A 135 -23.45 -11.66 -11.48
N ARG A 136 -23.30 -12.29 -10.31
CA ARG A 136 -24.43 -12.73 -9.46
C ARG A 136 -24.88 -11.69 -8.41
N ALA A 137 -24.32 -10.48 -8.45
CA ALA A 137 -24.67 -9.34 -7.58
C ALA A 137 -25.71 -8.43 -8.27
N PRO A 138 -27.01 -8.52 -7.92
CA PRO A 138 -28.10 -7.93 -8.72
C PRO A 138 -28.14 -6.40 -8.75
N PHE A 139 -27.72 -5.68 -7.72
CA PHE A 139 -27.69 -4.21 -7.74
C PHE A 139 -26.72 -3.68 -8.79
N ARG A 140 -25.56 -4.34 -8.97
CA ARG A 140 -24.60 -4.03 -10.04
C ARG A 140 -25.13 -4.37 -11.45
N TYR A 141 -26.28 -5.04 -11.53
CA TYR A 141 -27.05 -5.32 -12.75
C TYR A 141 -28.23 -4.32 -12.93
N PHE A 142 -28.62 -3.54 -11.91
CA PHE A 142 -29.92 -2.81 -11.87
C PHE A 142 -29.96 -1.37 -11.24
N THR A 143 -28.85 -0.73 -10.88
CA THR A 143 -28.76 0.47 -9.99
C THR A 143 -29.54 1.77 -10.33
N ASN A 144 -30.33 2.29 -9.37
CA ASN A 144 -30.33 3.69 -8.86
C ASN A 144 -31.14 3.79 -7.51
N THR A 145 -31.26 4.97 -6.87
CA THR A 145 -31.16 5.16 -5.38
C THR A 145 -32.43 5.43 -4.51
N THR A 146 -32.26 5.68 -3.18
CA THR A 146 -33.16 5.33 -2.05
C THR A 146 -33.29 6.37 -0.88
N PRO A 147 -34.25 6.21 0.07
CA PRO A 147 -34.42 7.01 1.32
C PRO A 147 -33.89 6.34 2.62
N ASN A 148 -34.26 6.84 3.84
CA ASN A 148 -33.59 6.55 5.14
C ASN A 148 -34.50 6.55 6.41
N ASN A 149 -34.09 5.91 7.52
CA ASN A 149 -34.42 6.17 8.97
C ASN A 149 -33.88 5.06 9.93
N ASN A 150 -33.81 5.32 11.26
CA ASN A 150 -33.14 4.51 12.33
C ASN A 150 -34.17 3.90 13.34
N GLU A 151 -33.92 3.30 14.53
CA GLU A 151 -32.77 3.08 15.47
C GLU A 151 -33.11 1.93 16.50
N ASP A 152 -32.19 1.37 17.34
CA ASP A 152 -32.50 0.20 18.22
C ASP A 152 -31.63 -0.05 19.51
N THR A 153 -31.69 -1.25 20.14
CA THR A 153 -31.56 -1.51 21.61
C THR A 153 -30.51 -2.58 22.13
N PRO A 154 -30.21 -2.71 23.46
CA PRO A 154 -28.91 -3.20 23.98
C PRO A 154 -28.57 -4.71 24.12
N GLU A 155 -29.50 -5.66 24.00
CA GLU A 155 -29.25 -7.07 24.42
C GLU A 155 -28.13 -7.76 23.63
N PHE A 156 -27.87 -7.28 22.41
CA PHE A 156 -26.73 -7.60 21.53
C PHE A 156 -25.35 -7.65 22.21
N ILE A 157 -25.11 -6.80 23.21
CA ILE A 157 -23.78 -6.56 23.80
C ILE A 157 -23.16 -7.83 24.41
N GLN A 158 -23.97 -8.79 24.88
CA GLN A 158 -23.49 -9.94 25.63
C GLN A 158 -22.94 -11.08 24.74
N ASP A 159 -23.55 -11.37 23.59
CA ASP A 159 -23.08 -12.43 22.69
C ASP A 159 -21.93 -11.99 21.78
N TRP A 160 -21.82 -10.68 21.46
CA TRP A 160 -20.68 -10.09 20.77
C TRP A 160 -19.32 -10.47 21.40
N LEU A 161 -19.27 -10.59 22.72
CA LEU A 161 -18.06 -10.98 23.46
C LEU A 161 -17.57 -12.41 23.17
N ARG A 162 -18.44 -13.32 22.73
CA ARG A 162 -18.10 -14.75 22.51
C ARG A 162 -17.41 -15.01 21.17
N ILE A 163 -17.85 -14.35 20.10
CA ILE A 163 -17.28 -14.50 18.75
C ILE A 163 -15.82 -14.01 18.70
N LYS A 164 -15.48 -13.06 19.59
CA LYS A 164 -14.19 -12.37 19.73
C LYS A 164 -12.98 -13.25 20.10
N VAL A 165 -13.14 -14.56 20.27
CA VAL A 165 -12.08 -15.47 20.74
C VAL A 165 -11.19 -16.01 19.60
N GLY A 166 -11.69 -16.06 18.36
CA GLY A 166 -10.93 -16.60 17.21
C GLY A 166 -9.91 -15.64 16.58
N TRP A 167 -10.23 -14.35 16.54
CA TRP A 167 -9.43 -13.31 15.87
C TRP A 167 -8.36 -12.72 16.79
N ILE A 168 -7.20 -12.32 16.24
CA ILE A 168 -6.10 -11.79 17.04
C ILE A 168 -6.14 -10.26 17.10
N TYR A 169 -6.82 -9.75 18.12
CA TYR A 169 -6.77 -8.33 18.45
C TYR A 169 -5.38 -7.92 18.97
N GLY A 170 -4.95 -6.72 18.59
CA GLY A 170 -3.67 -6.13 19.01
C GLY A 170 -3.05 -5.17 17.99
N SER A 171 -3.41 -5.31 16.71
CA SER A 171 -3.02 -4.44 15.60
C SER A 171 -4.25 -4.08 14.76
N THR A 172 -4.18 -3.00 13.97
CA THR A 172 -5.16 -2.61 12.93
C THR A 172 -4.91 -3.30 11.58
N SER A 173 -4.22 -4.42 11.62
CA SER A 173 -3.96 -5.37 10.51
C SER A 173 -3.97 -6.78 11.11
N GLU A 174 -5.07 -7.07 11.81
CA GLU A 174 -5.37 -8.33 12.47
C GLU A 174 -5.44 -9.51 11.50
N ASP A 175 -5.70 -9.25 10.22
CA ASP A 175 -5.62 -10.18 9.09
C ASP A 175 -4.19 -10.73 8.92
N VAL A 176 -3.20 -9.85 8.76
CA VAL A 176 -1.78 -10.19 8.60
C VAL A 176 -1.23 -10.83 9.87
N LEU A 177 -1.65 -10.35 11.05
CA LEU A 177 -1.29 -10.93 12.35
C LEU A 177 -1.87 -12.34 12.53
N THR A 178 -3.09 -12.59 12.05
CA THR A 178 -3.75 -13.92 12.10
C THR A 178 -3.06 -14.90 11.16
N GLY A 179 -2.78 -14.50 9.92
CA GLY A 179 -1.97 -15.31 9.00
C GLY A 179 -0.58 -15.65 9.58
N LEU A 180 0.11 -14.65 10.16
CA LEU A 180 1.42 -14.86 10.78
C LEU A 180 1.37 -15.86 11.96
N LYS A 181 0.36 -15.80 12.84
CA LYS A 181 0.23 -16.78 13.94
C LYS A 181 -0.18 -18.18 13.45
N ILE A 182 -0.85 -18.28 12.30
CA ILE A 182 -1.15 -19.56 11.63
C ILE A 182 0.14 -20.18 11.07
N HIS A 183 0.93 -19.42 10.30
CA HIS A 183 2.22 -19.88 9.77
C HIS A 183 3.26 -20.16 10.88
N ASN A 184 3.28 -19.39 11.97
CA ASN A 184 4.11 -19.67 13.16
C ASN A 184 3.81 -21.05 13.81
N LYS A 185 2.62 -21.65 13.58
CA LYS A 185 2.28 -23.01 14.02
C LYS A 185 2.73 -24.11 13.05
N GLY A 186 3.24 -23.76 11.86
CA GLY A 186 3.68 -24.67 10.81
C GLY A 186 2.62 -25.02 9.76
N TRP A 187 1.55 -24.25 9.66
CA TRP A 187 0.60 -24.34 8.53
C TRP A 187 1.20 -23.68 7.28
N ARG A 188 0.68 -24.04 6.11
CA ARG A 188 1.01 -23.41 4.81
C ARG A 188 -0.23 -22.80 4.18
N SER A 189 -0.06 -21.69 3.48
CA SER A 189 -1.04 -21.11 2.56
C SER A 189 -0.69 -21.42 1.10
N GLU A 190 -1.69 -21.65 0.26
CA GLU A 190 -1.54 -21.78 -1.19
C GLU A 190 -2.30 -20.65 -1.91
N VAL A 191 -1.79 -20.21 -3.08
CA VAL A 191 -2.37 -19.09 -3.85
C VAL A 191 -2.95 -19.61 -5.17
N CYS A 192 -4.27 -19.75 -5.21
CA CYS A 192 -5.00 -20.18 -6.40
C CYS A 192 -5.35 -18.99 -7.30
N SER A 193 -4.60 -18.79 -8.38
CA SER A 193 -5.00 -17.93 -9.49
C SER A 193 -5.77 -18.72 -10.55
N SER A 194 -6.76 -18.07 -11.17
CA SER A 194 -7.51 -18.60 -12.31
C SER A 194 -7.80 -17.48 -13.30
N ASP A 195 -8.02 -17.80 -14.57
CA ASP A 195 -8.20 -16.81 -15.65
C ASP A 195 -9.42 -15.89 -15.46
N ARG A 196 -10.36 -16.29 -14.60
CA ARG A 196 -11.52 -15.48 -14.19
C ARG A 196 -11.28 -14.90 -12.81
N ILE A 197 -11.69 -13.64 -12.63
CA ILE A 197 -11.63 -12.95 -11.34
C ILE A 197 -12.66 -13.58 -10.38
N GLY A 198 -12.20 -14.47 -9.50
CA GLY A 198 -13.08 -15.21 -8.57
C GLY A 198 -13.74 -14.35 -7.48
N PHE A 199 -13.11 -13.23 -7.10
CA PHE A 199 -13.65 -12.27 -6.13
C PHE A 199 -13.45 -10.85 -6.62
N MET A 200 -14.49 -10.02 -6.56
CA MET A 200 -14.46 -8.62 -6.99
C MET A 200 -15.20 -7.71 -5.99
N GLY A 201 -14.46 -6.80 -5.35
CA GLY A 201 -15.00 -5.82 -4.40
C GLY A 201 -14.99 -4.38 -4.95
N CYS A 202 -15.52 -3.45 -4.15
CA CYS A 202 -15.42 -2.01 -4.43
C CYS A 202 -14.07 -1.47 -3.93
N SER A 203 -13.39 -0.68 -4.77
CA SER A 203 -12.22 0.11 -4.37
C SER A 203 -12.63 1.48 -3.80
N PRO A 204 -11.83 2.11 -2.94
CA PRO A 204 -12.05 3.50 -2.55
C PRO A 204 -11.98 4.44 -3.77
N GLN A 205 -13.00 5.27 -3.97
CA GLN A 205 -13.15 6.10 -5.18
C GLN A 205 -12.36 7.42 -5.15
N ASN A 206 -11.91 7.86 -3.98
CA ASN A 206 -11.28 9.17 -3.78
C ASN A 206 -9.94 9.07 -3.02
N THR A 207 -9.08 10.08 -3.17
CA THR A 207 -7.72 10.08 -2.59
C THR A 207 -7.72 10.10 -1.05
N LEU A 208 -8.71 10.72 -0.41
CA LEU A 208 -8.80 10.82 1.05
C LEU A 208 -8.96 9.43 1.67
N ASN A 209 -9.93 8.64 1.17
CA ASN A 209 -10.17 7.27 1.63
C ASN A 209 -8.93 6.39 1.42
N VAL A 210 -8.23 6.54 0.29
CA VAL A 210 -6.97 5.81 0.01
C VAL A 210 -5.87 6.20 1.01
N MET A 211 -5.68 7.48 1.32
CA MET A 211 -4.68 7.91 2.32
C MET A 211 -5.02 7.39 3.72
N GLY A 212 -6.30 7.40 4.11
CA GLY A 212 -6.78 6.84 5.38
C GLY A 212 -6.50 5.34 5.49
N GLN A 213 -6.90 4.56 4.47
CA GLN A 213 -6.64 3.13 4.37
C GLN A 213 -5.13 2.81 4.44
N GLN A 214 -4.31 3.50 3.64
CA GLN A 214 -2.86 3.31 3.60
C GLN A 214 -2.17 3.69 4.93
N LYS A 215 -2.70 4.70 5.65
CA LYS A 215 -2.25 5.04 7.01
C LYS A 215 -2.56 3.91 7.99
N ARG A 216 -3.80 3.38 7.99
CA ARG A 216 -4.23 2.27 8.88
C ARG A 216 -3.42 0.98 8.63
N TRP A 217 -3.16 0.65 7.37
CA TRP A 217 -2.31 -0.48 7.00
C TRP A 217 -0.88 -0.27 7.49
N ALA A 218 -0.24 0.87 7.18
CA ALA A 218 1.11 1.15 7.65
C ALA A 218 1.22 1.12 9.20
N SER A 219 0.24 1.69 9.92
CA SER A 219 0.23 1.66 11.39
C SER A 219 0.08 0.25 11.96
N GLY A 220 -0.82 -0.57 11.41
CA GLY A 220 -1.03 -1.94 11.89
C GLY A 220 0.16 -2.86 11.59
N LEU A 221 0.70 -2.77 10.38
CA LEU A 221 1.87 -3.51 9.93
C LEU A 221 3.12 -3.21 10.78
N GLY A 222 3.39 -1.94 11.06
CA GLY A 222 4.52 -1.56 11.92
C GLY A 222 4.30 -1.86 13.41
N ASP A 223 3.05 -1.91 13.89
CA ASP A 223 2.76 -2.39 15.24
C ASP A 223 3.09 -3.89 15.39
N ILE A 224 2.76 -4.72 14.39
CA ILE A 224 3.17 -6.13 14.35
C ILE A 224 4.70 -6.23 14.43
N LEU A 225 5.42 -5.53 13.53
CA LEU A 225 6.90 -5.55 13.47
C LEU A 225 7.56 -5.20 14.81
N LEU A 226 7.04 -4.20 15.52
CA LEU A 226 7.61 -3.68 16.77
C LEU A 226 6.98 -4.30 18.02
N SER A 227 6.28 -5.43 17.91
CA SER A 227 5.62 -6.11 19.04
C SER A 227 6.23 -7.49 19.31
N LYS A 228 5.76 -8.17 20.37
CA LYS A 228 6.03 -9.60 20.63
C LYS A 228 5.56 -10.53 19.51
N HIS A 229 4.82 -10.03 18.52
CA HIS A 229 4.35 -10.76 17.35
C HIS A 229 5.23 -10.53 16.10
N SER A 230 6.39 -9.88 16.25
CA SER A 230 7.34 -9.67 15.16
C SER A 230 7.72 -10.99 14.46
N PRO A 231 7.82 -11.03 13.11
CA PRO A 231 8.12 -12.26 12.36
C PRO A 231 9.42 -12.95 12.80
N ILE A 232 10.39 -12.17 13.28
CA ILE A 232 11.68 -12.65 13.81
C ILE A 232 11.46 -13.68 14.94
N PHE A 233 10.52 -13.43 15.85
CA PHE A 233 10.17 -14.38 16.91
C PHE A 233 9.46 -15.62 16.38
N GLY A 234 8.77 -15.54 15.24
CA GLY A 234 8.16 -16.67 14.56
C GLY A 234 9.17 -17.70 14.05
N THR A 235 10.36 -17.26 13.63
CA THR A 235 11.46 -18.15 13.20
C THR A 235 12.39 -18.54 14.35
N LEU A 236 12.60 -17.67 15.35
CA LEU A 236 13.44 -18.00 16.51
C LEU A 236 12.75 -18.94 17.52
N PHE A 237 11.43 -18.83 17.69
CA PHE A 237 10.67 -19.52 18.75
C PHE A 237 9.39 -20.20 18.25
N GLY A 238 9.16 -20.24 16.93
CA GLY A 238 8.01 -20.88 16.30
C GLY A 238 8.44 -21.80 15.14
N LYS A 239 7.53 -22.04 14.19
CA LYS A 239 7.79 -22.87 12.99
C LYS A 239 7.81 -22.08 11.68
N LEU A 240 7.92 -20.74 11.74
CA LEU A 240 7.94 -19.89 10.54
C LEU A 240 9.25 -20.05 9.78
N GLN A 241 9.18 -20.40 8.50
CA GLN A 241 10.37 -20.55 7.66
C GLN A 241 11.10 -19.22 7.48
N PHE A 242 12.42 -19.27 7.31
CA PHE A 242 13.24 -18.06 7.14
C PHE A 242 12.83 -17.23 5.90
N THR A 243 12.41 -17.90 4.83
CA THR A 243 11.85 -17.30 3.61
C THR A 243 10.53 -16.57 3.88
N GLU A 244 9.60 -17.20 4.60
CA GLU A 244 8.34 -16.58 5.03
C GLU A 244 8.61 -15.37 5.94
N CYS A 245 9.57 -15.49 6.86
CA CYS A 245 9.99 -14.40 7.74
C CYS A 245 10.50 -13.18 6.96
N ILE A 246 11.31 -13.37 5.92
CA ILE A 246 11.74 -12.28 5.02
C ILE A 246 10.54 -11.64 4.31
N ALA A 247 9.58 -12.43 3.83
CA ALA A 247 8.37 -11.90 3.19
C ALA A 247 7.51 -11.09 4.18
N TYR A 248 7.31 -11.59 5.41
CA TYR A 248 6.60 -10.87 6.46
C TYR A 248 7.36 -9.62 6.93
N LEU A 249 8.70 -9.61 6.96
CA LEU A 249 9.49 -8.41 7.26
C LEU A 249 9.38 -7.36 6.15
N TYR A 250 9.34 -7.77 4.87
CA TYR A 250 9.07 -6.87 3.75
C TYR A 250 7.67 -6.23 3.84
N ILE A 251 6.64 -7.00 4.21
CA ILE A 251 5.27 -6.50 4.38
C ILE A 251 5.15 -5.60 5.63
N THR A 252 5.68 -6.04 6.78
CA THR A 252 5.51 -5.31 8.05
C THR A 252 6.36 -4.05 8.19
N SER A 253 7.39 -3.87 7.35
CA SER A 253 8.28 -2.69 7.37
C SER A 253 7.77 -1.45 6.61
N TRP A 254 6.55 -1.46 6.06
CA TRP A 254 6.00 -0.34 5.27
C TRP A 254 6.11 1.02 5.97
N ALA A 255 5.67 1.12 7.22
CA ALA A 255 5.80 2.35 8.01
C ALA A 255 7.27 2.79 8.17
N LEU A 256 8.18 1.87 8.52
CA LEU A 256 9.60 2.18 8.69
C LEU A 256 10.24 2.67 7.36
N ARG A 257 9.78 2.17 6.21
CA ARG A 257 10.26 2.56 4.87
C ARG A 257 10.00 4.04 4.55
N SER A 258 9.07 4.72 5.23
CA SER A 258 8.81 6.15 4.98
C SER A 258 10.00 7.04 5.32
N ILE A 259 10.79 6.66 6.34
CA ILE A 259 11.92 7.46 6.82
C ILE A 259 13.06 7.55 5.79
N PRO A 260 13.67 6.43 5.32
CA PRO A 260 14.71 6.51 4.30
C PRO A 260 14.18 7.12 2.99
N GLU A 261 12.92 6.89 2.61
CA GLU A 261 12.31 7.50 1.43
C GLU A 261 12.31 9.04 1.51
N ILE A 262 11.84 9.61 2.63
CA ILE A 262 11.85 11.05 2.88
C ILE A 262 13.29 11.59 2.95
N CYS A 263 14.20 10.87 3.60
CA CYS A 263 15.61 11.26 3.69
C CYS A 263 16.29 11.31 2.31
N TYR A 264 16.09 10.31 1.43
CA TYR A 264 16.66 10.32 0.08
C TYR A 264 16.01 11.38 -0.82
N ALA A 265 14.69 11.62 -0.69
CA ALA A 265 14.02 12.72 -1.39
C ALA A 265 14.59 14.09 -0.97
N ALA A 266 14.77 14.31 0.34
CA ALA A 266 15.38 15.52 0.86
C ALA A 266 16.86 15.66 0.46
N LEU A 267 17.64 14.57 0.46
CA LEU A 267 19.06 14.56 0.08
C LEU A 267 19.29 15.07 -1.36
N SER A 268 18.42 14.69 -2.31
CA SER A 268 18.49 15.19 -3.69
C SER A 268 18.40 16.71 -3.75
N ALA A 269 17.50 17.32 -2.97
CA ALA A 269 17.33 18.77 -2.91
C ALA A 269 18.44 19.45 -2.09
N TYR A 270 18.87 18.83 -0.97
CA TYR A 270 20.00 19.28 -0.15
C TYR A 270 21.26 19.44 -1.00
N CYS A 271 21.61 18.43 -1.80
CA CYS A 271 22.81 18.47 -2.64
C CYS A 271 22.74 19.58 -3.69
N ILE A 272 21.57 19.83 -4.28
CA ILE A 272 21.39 20.97 -5.19
C ILE A 272 21.52 22.31 -4.42
N ILE A 273 20.84 22.50 -3.29
CA ILE A 273 20.84 23.78 -2.56
C ILE A 273 22.24 24.10 -1.99
N THR A 274 22.96 23.09 -1.48
CA THR A 274 24.32 23.22 -0.94
C THR A 274 25.44 23.10 -1.97
N ASN A 275 25.08 22.87 -3.25
CA ASN A 275 26.00 22.54 -4.34
C ASN A 275 26.94 21.34 -4.06
N SER A 276 26.55 20.43 -3.16
CA SER A 276 27.25 19.18 -2.91
C SER A 276 26.76 18.07 -3.86
N HIS A 277 27.29 16.86 -3.71
CA HIS A 277 26.87 15.68 -4.47
C HIS A 277 26.68 14.48 -3.55
N PHE A 278 25.76 13.58 -3.92
CA PHE A 278 25.61 12.26 -3.29
C PHE A 278 25.83 11.12 -4.28
N LEU A 279 25.69 11.38 -5.58
CA LEU A 279 25.96 10.38 -6.60
C LEU A 279 27.47 10.31 -6.89
N PRO A 280 28.05 9.10 -7.01
CA PRO A 280 29.42 8.96 -7.48
C PRO A 280 29.56 9.56 -8.88
N LYS A 281 30.66 10.26 -9.13
CA LYS A 281 30.98 10.81 -10.45
C LYS A 281 31.70 9.75 -11.32
N GLU A 282 32.00 10.12 -12.57
CA GLU A 282 32.76 9.28 -13.51
C GLU A 282 32.15 7.87 -13.69
N PHE A 283 32.95 6.82 -13.85
CA PHE A 283 32.45 5.45 -14.08
C PHE A 283 31.55 4.92 -12.96
N GLY A 284 31.70 5.43 -11.73
CA GLY A 284 30.85 5.04 -10.60
C GLY A 284 29.37 5.39 -10.79
N GLN A 285 29.06 6.43 -11.58
CA GLN A 285 27.69 6.85 -11.84
C GLN A 285 26.86 5.80 -12.61
N TRP A 286 27.53 4.91 -13.37
CA TRP A 286 26.83 3.87 -14.13
C TRP A 286 26.20 2.80 -13.23
N ILE A 287 26.71 2.58 -12.01
CA ILE A 287 26.13 1.60 -11.08
C ILE A 287 24.68 2.00 -10.71
N PRO A 288 24.40 3.15 -10.07
CA PRO A 288 23.03 3.54 -9.73
C PRO A 288 22.13 3.74 -10.97
N VAL A 289 22.69 4.14 -12.13
CA VAL A 289 21.94 4.22 -13.39
C VAL A 289 21.50 2.83 -13.85
N MET A 290 22.39 1.83 -13.88
CA MET A 290 22.05 0.46 -14.27
C MET A 290 21.09 -0.18 -13.26
N LEU A 291 21.25 0.06 -11.96
CA LEU A 291 20.29 -0.36 -10.92
C LEU A 291 18.88 0.19 -11.20
N LEU A 292 18.78 1.49 -11.50
CA LEU A 292 17.51 2.16 -11.82
C LEU A 292 16.88 1.59 -13.10
N VAL A 293 17.68 1.40 -14.16
CA VAL A 293 17.20 0.88 -15.46
C VAL A 293 16.71 -0.56 -15.32
N ILE A 294 17.49 -1.45 -14.68
CA ILE A 294 17.12 -2.86 -14.46
C ILE A 294 15.85 -2.97 -13.60
N TYR A 295 15.72 -2.15 -12.54
CA TYR A 295 14.52 -2.14 -11.69
C TYR A 295 13.25 -1.68 -12.45
N ASN A 296 13.35 -0.62 -13.26
CA ASN A 296 12.19 -0.13 -14.01
C ASN A 296 11.80 -1.09 -15.15
N ILE A 297 12.77 -1.66 -15.87
CA ILE A 297 12.49 -2.63 -16.94
C ILE A 297 11.90 -3.94 -16.37
N SER A 298 12.47 -4.50 -15.31
CA SER A 298 11.95 -5.73 -14.68
C SER A 298 10.50 -5.57 -14.20
N THR A 299 10.22 -4.52 -13.42
CA THR A 299 8.85 -4.26 -12.93
C THR A 299 7.87 -3.90 -14.05
N LEU A 300 8.32 -3.29 -15.15
CA LEU A 300 7.47 -3.07 -16.32
C LEU A 300 7.15 -4.38 -17.06
N VAL A 301 8.14 -5.26 -17.26
CA VAL A 301 7.94 -6.58 -17.87
C VAL A 301 6.97 -7.44 -17.04
N GLU A 302 7.04 -7.37 -15.71
CA GLU A 302 6.07 -8.04 -14.81
C GLU A 302 4.64 -7.51 -14.98
N TYR A 303 4.46 -6.19 -15.12
CA TYR A 303 3.15 -5.60 -15.37
C TYR A 303 2.60 -5.98 -16.76
N LEU A 304 3.43 -5.97 -17.80
CA LEU A 304 3.02 -6.37 -19.14
C LEU A 304 2.70 -7.87 -19.22
N LYS A 305 3.47 -8.73 -18.53
CA LYS A 305 3.18 -10.17 -18.38
C LYS A 305 1.84 -10.46 -17.69
N THR A 306 1.40 -9.58 -16.80
CA THR A 306 0.09 -9.69 -16.10
C THR A 306 -1.05 -8.99 -16.84
N GLY A 307 -0.84 -8.58 -18.10
CA GLY A 307 -1.84 -7.91 -18.93
C GLY A 307 -2.13 -6.46 -18.53
N LEU A 308 -1.36 -5.89 -17.60
CA LEU A 308 -1.55 -4.53 -17.12
C LEU A 308 -0.83 -3.51 -18.02
N SER A 309 -1.49 -2.39 -18.29
CA SER A 309 -0.95 -1.35 -19.16
C SER A 309 0.29 -0.64 -18.57
N PHE A 310 1.13 -0.09 -19.45
CA PHE A 310 2.21 0.83 -19.05
C PHE A 310 1.69 2.00 -18.19
N ARG A 311 0.48 2.52 -18.46
CA ARG A 311 -0.16 3.57 -17.66
C ARG A 311 -0.48 3.08 -16.24
N THR A 312 -0.83 1.81 -16.07
CA THR A 312 -1.05 1.16 -14.76
C THR A 312 0.26 1.04 -13.99
N TRP A 313 1.32 0.54 -14.62
CA TRP A 313 2.68 0.48 -14.04
C TRP A 313 3.16 1.87 -13.60
N TRP A 314 3.08 2.86 -14.49
CA TRP A 314 3.52 4.22 -14.22
C TRP A 314 2.72 4.89 -13.10
N ASN A 315 1.39 4.69 -13.07
CA ASN A 315 0.56 5.15 -11.96
C ASN A 315 1.01 4.50 -10.64
N ASN A 316 1.31 3.20 -10.61
CA ASN A 316 1.83 2.56 -9.40
C ASN A 316 3.19 3.14 -8.96
N GLN A 317 4.13 3.37 -9.89
CA GLN A 317 5.43 3.98 -9.57
C GLN A 317 5.31 5.39 -8.96
N ARG A 318 4.34 6.19 -9.39
CA ARG A 318 4.04 7.49 -8.78
C ARG A 318 3.32 7.35 -7.43
N MET A 319 2.29 6.50 -7.38
CA MET A 319 1.49 6.29 -6.17
C MET A 319 2.31 5.72 -5.01
N ILE A 320 3.22 4.76 -5.25
CA ILE A 320 4.02 4.15 -4.18
C ILE A 320 4.93 5.18 -3.50
N ARG A 321 5.50 6.13 -4.26
CA ARG A 321 6.30 7.25 -3.72
C ARG A 321 5.43 8.19 -2.89
N ILE A 322 4.25 8.56 -3.43
CA ILE A 322 3.29 9.43 -2.76
C ILE A 322 2.80 8.83 -1.43
N ILE A 323 2.29 7.59 -1.41
CA ILE A 323 1.75 6.98 -0.17
C ILE A 323 2.84 6.73 0.87
N THR A 324 4.07 6.40 0.44
CA THR A 324 5.21 6.16 1.36
C THR A 324 5.58 7.43 2.12
N MET A 325 5.69 8.58 1.45
CA MET A 325 6.06 9.84 2.12
C MET A 325 4.90 10.53 2.85
N ASN A 326 3.63 10.21 2.52
CA ASN A 326 2.45 10.83 3.14
C ASN A 326 1.80 9.88 4.16
N ALA A 327 0.98 8.94 3.68
CA ALA A 327 0.17 8.06 4.52
C ALA A 327 1.01 7.13 5.42
N TRP A 328 2.07 6.53 4.89
CA TRP A 328 2.91 5.60 5.66
C TRP A 328 3.78 6.33 6.69
N PHE A 329 4.23 7.55 6.40
CA PHE A 329 4.90 8.42 7.37
C PHE A 329 3.99 8.79 8.55
N PHE A 330 2.72 9.09 8.29
CA PHE A 330 1.74 9.28 9.37
C PHE A 330 1.41 7.98 10.11
N GLY A 331 1.42 6.83 9.43
CA GLY A 331 1.33 5.51 10.09
C GLY A 331 2.49 5.27 11.05
N PHE A 332 3.73 5.58 10.62
CA PHE A 332 4.94 5.51 11.44
C PHE A 332 4.87 6.43 12.66
N LEU A 333 4.46 7.70 12.47
CA LEU A 333 4.28 8.63 13.59
C LEU A 333 3.21 8.15 14.58
N SER A 334 2.07 7.61 14.10
CA SER A 334 1.07 7.00 14.97
C SER A 334 1.59 5.80 15.77
N ILE A 335 2.48 4.96 15.19
CA ILE A 335 3.13 3.87 15.95
C ILE A 335 4.07 4.41 17.03
N ILE A 336 4.85 5.46 16.74
CA ILE A 336 5.71 6.12 17.75
C ILE A 336 4.87 6.67 18.89
N LEU A 337 3.79 7.41 18.60
CA LEU A 337 2.90 7.97 19.62
C LEU A 337 2.23 6.87 20.47
N LYS A 338 1.86 5.73 19.86
CA LYS A 338 1.36 4.54 20.57
C LYS A 338 2.43 3.93 21.48
N ARG A 339 3.66 3.75 20.98
CA ARG A 339 4.78 3.17 21.76
C ARG A 339 5.22 4.08 22.91
N LEU A 340 5.10 5.41 22.75
CA LEU A 340 5.29 6.40 23.81
C LEU A 340 4.08 6.56 24.75
N ARG A 341 2.97 5.84 24.52
CA ARG A 341 1.69 5.93 25.26
C ARG A 341 1.06 7.33 25.26
N ILE A 342 1.29 8.11 24.20
CA ILE A 342 0.76 9.47 24.03
C ILE A 342 -0.64 9.44 23.38
N SER A 343 -0.86 8.52 22.43
CA SER A 343 -2.13 8.39 21.70
C SER A 343 -2.20 7.03 21.01
N ASP A 344 -3.35 6.36 21.12
CA ASP A 344 -3.67 5.16 20.34
C ASP A 344 -4.19 5.52 18.93
N PRO A 345 -3.88 4.71 17.90
CA PRO A 345 -4.34 4.94 16.54
C PRO A 345 -5.83 4.62 16.39
N VAL A 346 -6.65 5.66 16.14
CA VAL A 346 -8.08 5.51 15.82
C VAL A 346 -8.27 4.70 14.53
N PHE A 347 -9.13 3.68 14.58
CA PHE A 347 -9.56 2.91 13.43
C PHE A 347 -10.80 3.55 12.81
N GLU A 348 -10.63 4.26 11.69
CA GLU A 348 -11.73 4.78 10.89
C GLU A 348 -12.12 3.76 9.80
N ILE A 349 -13.39 3.35 9.76
CA ILE A 349 -13.93 2.46 8.72
C ILE A 349 -13.78 3.16 7.35
N THR A 350 -13.20 2.45 6.38
CA THR A 350 -13.01 3.00 5.03
C THR A 350 -14.31 2.84 4.24
N LYS A 351 -15.08 3.94 4.15
CA LYS A 351 -16.38 4.02 3.45
C LYS A 351 -16.36 3.29 2.10
N LYS A 352 -17.32 2.38 1.91
CA LYS A 352 -17.51 1.58 0.68
C LYS A 352 -18.26 2.41 -0.37
N ASP A 353 -17.62 3.50 -0.81
CA ASP A 353 -18.15 4.41 -1.83
C ASP A 353 -18.42 3.69 -3.16
N GLN A 354 -19.60 3.96 -3.73
CA GLN A 354 -19.98 3.54 -5.08
C GLN A 354 -19.52 4.60 -6.11
N PRO A 355 -19.26 4.23 -7.38
CA PRO A 355 -19.08 5.22 -8.43
C PRO A 355 -20.38 6.01 -8.62
N ALA A 356 -20.30 7.34 -8.58
CA ALA A 356 -21.46 8.19 -8.82
C ALA A 356 -21.93 8.07 -10.28
N SER A 357 -23.24 7.96 -10.50
CA SER A 357 -23.87 7.90 -11.82
C SER A 357 -24.04 9.27 -12.50
N ASN A 358 -23.33 10.30 -12.02
CA ASN A 358 -23.41 11.67 -12.51
C ASN A 358 -22.42 11.90 -13.65
N GLU A 359 -22.90 12.45 -14.77
CA GLU A 359 -22.07 12.66 -15.97
C GLU A 359 -20.88 13.60 -15.71
N ASP A 360 -21.04 14.59 -14.83
CA ASP A 360 -19.96 15.51 -14.38
C ASP A 360 -18.74 14.80 -13.77
N ASP A 361 -18.91 13.68 -13.05
CA ASP A 361 -17.77 13.02 -12.42
C ASP A 361 -16.95 12.19 -13.45
N ASN A 362 -17.48 11.90 -14.66
CA ASN A 362 -16.73 11.19 -15.72
C ASN A 362 -15.50 11.96 -16.21
N GLU A 363 -15.59 13.28 -16.40
CA GLU A 363 -14.41 14.13 -16.70
C GLU A 363 -13.40 14.20 -15.54
N ASN A 364 -13.83 13.82 -14.35
CA ASN A 364 -13.09 13.95 -13.10
C ASN A 364 -12.51 12.61 -12.58
N ILE A 365 -12.76 11.49 -13.27
CA ILE A 365 -12.21 10.17 -12.93
C ILE A 365 -10.69 10.22 -12.77
N GLY A 366 -10.21 9.81 -11.60
CA GLY A 366 -8.78 9.73 -11.29
C GLY A 366 -8.10 11.09 -11.00
N ARG A 367 -8.85 12.19 -10.87
CA ARG A 367 -8.30 13.44 -10.31
C ARG A 367 -8.04 13.26 -8.80
N PHE A 368 -6.97 13.86 -8.30
CA PHE A 368 -6.64 13.83 -6.87
C PHE A 368 -7.60 14.72 -6.08
N THR A 369 -8.05 14.26 -4.92
CA THR A 369 -8.78 15.08 -3.95
C THR A 369 -7.95 15.37 -2.72
N PHE A 370 -8.12 16.57 -2.16
CA PHE A 370 -7.39 17.05 -0.99
C PHE A 370 -8.34 17.62 0.06
N ASN A 371 -7.90 17.62 1.31
CA ASN A 371 -8.57 18.27 2.44
C ASN A 371 -7.51 18.79 3.43
N GLU A 372 -7.94 19.36 4.56
CA GLU A 372 -7.04 19.94 5.57
C GLU A 372 -6.26 18.90 6.41
N SER A 373 -6.37 17.61 6.08
CA SER A 373 -5.64 16.56 6.77
C SER A 373 -4.13 16.76 6.67
N ALA A 374 -3.46 16.70 7.83
CA ALA A 374 -2.01 16.83 7.93
C ALA A 374 -1.25 15.78 7.09
N VAL A 375 -1.92 14.68 6.67
CA VAL A 375 -1.34 13.64 5.81
C VAL A 375 -0.75 14.18 4.50
N PHE A 376 -1.24 15.31 3.98
CA PHE A 376 -0.74 15.93 2.76
C PHE A 376 0.43 16.90 2.95
N VAL A 377 0.74 17.29 4.19
CA VAL A 377 1.83 18.25 4.50
C VAL A 377 3.21 17.71 4.08
N PRO A 378 3.62 16.45 4.35
CA PRO A 378 4.94 15.96 3.99
C PRO A 378 5.17 15.94 2.46
N GLY A 379 4.21 15.42 1.68
CA GLY A 379 4.31 15.38 0.23
C GLY A 379 4.32 16.76 -0.42
N THR A 380 3.51 17.68 0.09
CA THR A 380 3.51 19.09 -0.34
C THR A 380 4.83 19.77 0.01
N THR A 381 5.38 19.51 1.21
CA THR A 381 6.69 20.02 1.65
C THR A 381 7.82 19.51 0.76
N ILE A 382 7.86 18.20 0.49
CA ILE A 382 8.86 17.59 -0.40
C ILE A 382 8.77 18.17 -1.81
N LEU A 383 7.57 18.33 -2.37
CA LEU A 383 7.38 18.97 -3.67
C LEU A 383 7.94 20.41 -3.69
N LEU A 384 7.60 21.24 -2.70
CA LEU A 384 8.11 22.61 -2.60
C LEU A 384 9.63 22.64 -2.46
N ILE A 385 10.21 21.72 -1.68
CA ILE A 385 11.67 21.57 -1.54
C ILE A 385 12.34 21.21 -2.88
N GLN A 386 11.78 20.31 -3.69
CA GLN A 386 12.34 20.00 -5.02
C GLN A 386 12.23 21.20 -5.97
N LEU A 387 11.10 21.92 -5.96
CA LEU A 387 10.90 23.11 -6.80
C LEU A 387 11.90 24.21 -6.44
N ILE A 388 12.11 24.48 -5.14
CA ILE A 388 13.10 25.46 -4.67
C ILE A 388 14.52 25.02 -5.06
N ALA A 389 14.85 23.74 -4.96
CA ALA A 389 16.16 23.22 -5.38
C ALA A 389 16.40 23.44 -6.88
N LEU A 390 15.47 23.03 -7.75
CA LEU A 390 15.57 23.22 -9.20
C LEU A 390 15.64 24.71 -9.58
N PHE A 391 14.88 25.57 -8.91
CA PHE A 391 14.93 27.03 -9.11
C PHE A 391 16.26 27.64 -8.64
N THR A 392 16.82 27.18 -7.52
CA THR A 392 18.15 27.58 -7.02
C THR A 392 19.25 27.20 -8.01
N LYS A 393 19.14 26.03 -8.66
CA LYS A 393 20.05 25.62 -9.75
C LYS A 393 19.89 26.50 -10.99
N LEU A 394 18.65 26.76 -11.40
CA LEU A 394 18.32 27.52 -12.62
C LEU A 394 18.81 28.98 -12.54
N LEU A 395 18.71 29.62 -11.38
CA LEU A 395 19.17 31.01 -11.17
C LEU A 395 20.64 31.11 -10.75
N GLY A 396 21.37 30.00 -10.66
CA GLY A 396 22.77 29.99 -10.22
C GLY A 396 22.98 30.42 -8.76
N TRP A 397 21.94 30.45 -7.93
CA TRP A 397 21.97 30.85 -6.51
C TRP A 397 22.62 29.81 -5.58
N GLN A 398 23.54 29.02 -6.13
CA GLN A 398 24.27 27.97 -5.44
C GLN A 398 25.53 28.56 -4.78
N PRO A 399 26.00 28.00 -3.64
CA PRO A 399 27.32 28.34 -3.11
C PRO A 399 28.43 27.87 -4.08
N VAL A 400 29.60 28.52 -3.96
CA VAL A 400 30.84 28.05 -4.59
C VAL A 400 31.17 26.66 -4.06
N VAL A 401 31.64 25.77 -4.94
CA VAL A 401 31.94 24.38 -4.58
C VAL A 401 33.13 24.34 -3.61
N ARG A 402 32.86 23.90 -2.37
CA ARG A 402 33.85 23.90 -1.26
C ARG A 402 34.94 22.82 -1.43
N SER A 403 34.63 21.67 -2.04
CA SER A 403 35.62 20.69 -2.50
C SER A 403 35.04 19.74 -3.55
N GLY A 404 35.90 19.22 -4.44
CA GLY A 404 35.52 18.24 -5.46
C GLY A 404 34.58 18.81 -6.54
N HIS A 405 33.66 17.97 -7.02
CA HIS A 405 32.64 18.34 -7.99
C HIS A 405 31.35 18.79 -7.31
N GLY A 406 30.63 19.75 -7.92
CA GLY A 406 29.34 20.20 -7.42
C GLY A 406 28.16 19.27 -7.73
N SER A 407 26.97 19.79 -7.46
CA SER A 407 25.68 19.20 -7.87
C SER A 407 25.60 19.05 -9.40
N GLY A 408 25.28 17.85 -9.88
CA GLY A 408 25.31 17.49 -11.31
C GLY A 408 23.96 17.10 -11.89
N VAL A 409 24.01 16.57 -13.12
CA VAL A 409 22.83 16.15 -13.90
C VAL A 409 22.03 15.05 -13.18
N GLY A 410 22.71 14.13 -12.48
CA GLY A 410 22.06 13.06 -11.73
C GLY A 410 21.20 13.58 -10.57
N GLU A 411 21.71 14.53 -9.78
CA GLU A 411 20.94 15.16 -8.70
C GLU A 411 19.74 15.96 -9.26
N MET A 412 19.93 16.68 -10.38
CA MET A 412 18.83 17.37 -11.08
C MET A 412 17.77 16.39 -11.63
N PHE A 413 18.18 15.24 -12.16
CA PHE A 413 17.28 14.19 -12.63
C PHE A 413 16.45 13.60 -11.49
N CYS A 414 17.08 13.26 -10.35
CA CYS A 414 16.37 12.76 -9.17
C CYS A 414 15.30 13.76 -8.67
N SER A 415 15.65 15.05 -8.60
CA SER A 415 14.73 16.11 -8.17
C SER A 415 13.58 16.30 -9.17
N SER A 416 13.88 16.33 -10.48
CA SER A 416 12.87 16.45 -11.55
C SER A 416 11.93 15.25 -11.60
N TYR A 417 12.47 14.03 -11.43
CA TYR A 417 11.69 12.79 -11.36
C TYR A 417 10.71 12.78 -10.18
N LEU A 418 11.09 13.34 -9.03
CA LEU A 418 10.19 13.49 -7.89
C LEU A 418 9.07 14.52 -8.18
N VAL A 419 9.37 15.65 -8.82
CA VAL A 419 8.33 16.61 -9.25
C VAL A 419 7.35 15.96 -10.24
N ILE A 420 7.85 15.14 -11.18
CA ILE A 420 7.04 14.37 -12.13
C ILE A 420 6.18 13.31 -11.42
N CYS A 421 6.71 12.62 -10.40
CA CYS A 421 5.91 11.73 -9.55
C CYS A 421 4.76 12.50 -8.87
N TYR A 422 5.08 13.68 -8.30
CA TYR A 422 4.16 14.56 -7.59
C TYR A 422 3.32 15.49 -8.49
N TRP A 423 3.22 15.22 -9.80
CA TRP A 423 2.45 16.04 -10.75
C TRP A 423 1.00 16.33 -10.32
N SER A 424 0.36 15.38 -9.61
CA SER A 424 -0.99 15.58 -9.03
C SER A 424 -1.02 16.64 -7.92
N PHE A 425 0.01 16.68 -7.05
CA PHE A 425 0.15 17.72 -6.02
C PHE A 425 0.55 19.05 -6.65
N LEU A 426 1.40 19.05 -7.68
CA LEU A 426 1.77 20.27 -8.39
C LEU A 426 0.56 20.95 -9.03
N LYS A 427 -0.35 20.19 -9.64
CA LYS A 427 -1.66 20.71 -10.06
C LYS A 427 -2.49 21.18 -8.85
N GLY A 428 -2.50 20.41 -7.76
CA GLY A 428 -3.18 20.75 -6.51
C GLY A 428 -2.78 22.10 -5.91
N LEU A 429 -1.55 22.59 -6.12
CA LEU A 429 -1.11 23.92 -5.66
C LEU A 429 -1.84 25.10 -6.34
N PHE A 430 -2.43 24.88 -7.53
CA PHE A 430 -3.07 25.94 -8.33
C PHE A 430 -4.59 25.73 -8.54
N LEU A 431 -5.10 24.53 -8.24
CA LEU A 431 -6.53 24.20 -8.33
C LEU A 431 -7.30 24.73 -7.10
N LYS A 432 -8.63 24.78 -7.22
CA LYS A 432 -9.56 25.23 -6.17
C LYS A 432 -10.58 24.13 -5.82
N GLY A 433 -11.27 24.28 -4.70
CA GLY A 433 -12.28 23.32 -4.23
C GLY A 433 -11.69 21.94 -3.91
N LYS A 434 -12.47 20.86 -4.10
CA LYS A 434 -12.08 19.46 -3.74
C LYS A 434 -10.78 18.96 -4.40
N TYR A 435 -10.28 19.64 -5.43
CA TYR A 435 -9.06 19.29 -6.17
C TYR A 435 -7.84 20.18 -5.84
N GLY A 436 -8.00 21.23 -5.04
CA GLY A 436 -6.93 22.12 -4.60
C GLY A 436 -6.37 21.73 -3.23
N ILE A 437 -5.06 21.83 -3.04
CA ILE A 437 -4.44 21.67 -1.72
C ILE A 437 -4.83 22.89 -0.87
N PRO A 438 -5.44 22.74 0.32
CA PRO A 438 -5.87 23.87 1.13
C PRO A 438 -4.73 24.81 1.50
N LEU A 439 -5.03 26.12 1.56
CA LEU A 439 -4.05 27.15 1.90
C LEU A 439 -3.38 26.90 3.26
N SER A 440 -4.12 26.34 4.22
CA SER A 440 -3.59 25.92 5.53
C SER A 440 -2.49 24.85 5.40
N THR A 441 -2.65 23.87 4.50
CA THR A 441 -1.66 22.85 4.16
C THR A 441 -0.48 23.44 3.38
N ILE A 442 -0.74 24.34 2.43
CA ILE A 442 0.32 25.04 1.67
C ILE A 442 1.19 25.87 2.62
N CYS A 443 0.61 26.72 3.48
CA CYS A 443 1.38 27.55 4.42
C CYS A 443 2.25 26.72 5.37
N LYS A 444 1.70 25.65 5.97
CA LYS A 444 2.48 24.71 6.82
C LYS A 444 3.66 24.11 6.04
N SER A 445 3.42 23.68 4.81
CA SER A 445 4.44 23.05 3.96
C SER A 445 5.52 24.04 3.49
N THR A 446 5.13 25.28 3.20
CA THR A 446 6.04 26.37 2.84
C THR A 446 6.94 26.76 4.02
N MET A 447 6.41 26.82 5.25
CA MET A 447 7.23 27.05 6.45
C MET A 447 8.26 25.94 6.66
N LEU A 448 7.87 24.66 6.49
CA LEU A 448 8.79 23.53 6.59
C LEU A 448 9.84 23.53 5.46
N ALA A 449 9.45 23.91 4.23
CA ALA A 449 10.37 24.03 3.11
C ALA A 449 11.40 25.17 3.32
N PHE A 450 10.98 26.34 3.82
CA PHE A 450 11.91 27.41 4.18
C PHE A 450 12.80 27.06 5.37
N LEU A 451 12.30 26.32 6.38
CA LEU A 451 13.11 25.80 7.48
C LEU A 451 14.19 24.84 6.95
N PHE A 452 13.83 23.92 6.04
CA PHE A 452 14.79 23.03 5.39
C PHE A 452 15.87 23.81 4.62
N VAL A 453 15.48 24.82 3.82
CA VAL A 453 16.42 25.70 3.10
C VAL A 453 17.30 26.50 4.06
N HIS A 454 16.79 26.93 5.21
CA HIS A 454 17.57 27.61 6.25
C HIS A 454 18.61 26.67 6.87
N LEU A 455 18.23 25.43 7.22
CA LEU A 455 19.16 24.41 7.72
C LEU A 455 20.24 24.07 6.68
N CYS A 456 19.87 23.95 5.39
CA CYS A 456 20.83 23.81 4.30
C CYS A 456 21.81 24.99 4.19
N LYS A 457 21.42 26.20 4.64
CA LYS A 457 22.31 27.38 4.64
C LYS A 457 23.19 27.49 5.88
N LEU A 458 22.86 26.78 6.98
CA LEU A 458 23.74 26.68 8.14
C LEU A 458 24.92 25.74 7.85
N THR A 459 24.69 24.60 7.18
CA THR A 459 25.78 23.66 6.77
C THR A 459 26.71 24.19 5.67
N ILE A 460 26.53 25.44 5.22
CA ILE A 460 27.44 26.18 4.32
C ILE A 460 28.23 27.26 5.09
N LYS A 461 27.97 27.47 6.39
CA LYS A 461 28.67 28.47 7.21
C LYS A 461 29.81 27.87 8.04
N ASP A 462 29.58 26.71 8.64
CA ASP A 462 30.63 25.85 9.22
C ASP A 462 31.47 25.21 8.10
#